data_AF-A0A3A2Z543-F1
#
_entry.id   AF-A0A3A2Z543-F1
#
_cell.length_a   1.000
_cell.length_b   1.000
_cell.length_c   1.000
_cell.angle_alpha   90.00
_cell.angle_beta   90.00
_cell.angle_gamma   90.00
#
_symmetry.space_group_name_H-M   'P 1'
#
loop_
_entity.id
_entity.type
_entity.pdbx_description
1 polymer ?
#
loop_
_entity_poly.entity_id
_entity_poly.type
_entity_poly.pdbx_seq_one_letter_code
_entity_poly.pdbx_strand_id
1 'polypeptide(L)'
;MDSSLCRGAKLHQPAKAASVTTDATTGAVTGVKILNLNTRKEYIIPCTNLVVCTGAWTPHTFNDLFPSTRAPIPVSPLAGYSLVFRSPRYTQARERETYGGRSHAVFTTHPVSCGFSPEIFSRHGGDIYIAGLNSWDIPLPARAEDTSSLMDKAEMDKLKAVA
;
A
#
# COMPACT_ATOMS: atom_id res chain seq x y z
N MET A 1 0.88 10.94 -11.62
CA MET A 1 1.54 10.16 -12.70
C MET A 1 1.60 10.98 -13.98
N ASP A 2 0.47 11.53 -14.44
CA ASP A 2 0.36 12.31 -15.68
C ASP A 2 1.34 13.48 -15.77
N SER A 3 1.51 14.26 -14.70
CA SER A 3 2.50 15.36 -14.67
C SER A 3 3.94 14.89 -14.94
N SER A 4 4.31 13.66 -14.56
CA SER A 4 5.66 13.13 -14.81
C SER A 4 5.79 12.65 -16.25
N LEU A 5 4.74 12.01 -16.79
CA LEU A 5 4.68 11.56 -18.18
C LEU A 5 4.76 12.74 -19.15
N CYS A 6 4.02 13.82 -18.89
CA CYS A 6 4.10 15.06 -19.68
C CYS A 6 5.49 15.71 -19.68
N ARG A 7 6.32 15.39 -18.68
CA ARG A 7 7.72 15.85 -18.57
C ARG A 7 8.73 14.85 -19.14
N GLY A 8 8.26 13.82 -19.84
CA GLY A 8 9.11 12.85 -20.54
C GLY A 8 9.50 11.60 -19.72
N ALA A 9 8.92 11.41 -18.53
CA ALA A 9 9.11 10.15 -17.80
C ALA A 9 8.50 8.98 -18.60
N LYS A 10 9.17 7.83 -18.60
CA LYS A 10 8.69 6.61 -19.25
C LYS A 10 8.10 5.67 -18.22
N LEU A 11 6.83 5.29 -18.40
CA LEU A 11 6.16 4.31 -17.56
C LEU A 11 6.25 2.92 -18.20
N HIS A 12 6.74 1.96 -17.44
CA HIS A 12 6.79 0.56 -17.80
C HIS A 12 5.80 -0.19 -16.89
N GLN A 13 4.63 -0.55 -17.41
CA GLN A 13 3.58 -1.24 -16.67
C GLN A 13 2.78 -2.18 -17.60
N PRO A 14 2.38 -3.38 -17.14
CA PRO A 14 2.78 -4.01 -15.88
C PRO A 14 4.18 -4.63 -15.99
N ALA A 15 5.03 -4.35 -15.00
CA ALA A 15 6.43 -4.72 -15.04
C ALA A 15 6.96 -5.10 -13.64
N LYS A 16 7.92 -6.04 -13.60
CA LYS A 16 8.69 -6.39 -12.40
C LYS A 16 10.18 -6.12 -12.66
N ALA A 17 10.85 -5.44 -11.74
CA ALA A 17 12.31 -5.38 -11.75
C ALA A 17 12.88 -6.73 -11.28
N ALA A 18 13.71 -7.36 -12.11
CA ALA A 18 14.17 -8.72 -11.91
C ALA A 18 15.60 -8.80 -11.37
N SER A 19 16.50 -7.94 -11.87
CA SER A 19 17.89 -7.85 -11.39
C SER A 19 18.54 -6.55 -11.85
N VAL A 20 19.65 -6.17 -11.21
CA VAL A 20 20.52 -5.09 -11.70
C VAL A 20 21.56 -5.63 -12.67
N THR A 21 21.95 -4.81 -13.64
CA THR A 21 23.16 -5.00 -14.44
C THR A 21 24.24 -4.10 -13.88
N THR A 22 25.44 -4.63 -13.70
CA THR A 22 26.59 -3.88 -13.17
C THR A 22 27.75 -3.91 -14.15
N ASP A 23 28.57 -2.87 -14.09
CA ASP A 23 29.86 -2.86 -14.74
C ASP A 23 30.81 -3.84 -14.04
N ALA A 24 31.52 -4.66 -14.82
CA ALA A 24 32.34 -5.74 -14.28
C ALA A 24 33.60 -5.26 -13.54
N THR A 25 34.10 -4.06 -13.86
CA THR A 25 35.33 -3.52 -13.28
C THR A 25 35.03 -2.68 -12.03
N THR A 26 34.01 -1.84 -12.09
CA THR A 26 33.66 -0.88 -11.03
C THR A 26 32.57 -1.39 -10.09
N GLY A 27 31.78 -2.38 -10.51
CA GLY A 27 30.60 -2.85 -9.78
C GLY A 27 29.42 -1.87 -9.79
N ALA A 28 29.54 -0.73 -10.49
CA ALA A 28 28.48 0.29 -10.54
C ALA A 28 27.27 -0.20 -11.35
N VAL A 29 26.06 0.23 -10.96
CA VAL A 29 24.84 -0.08 -11.70
C VAL A 29 24.86 0.58 -13.08
N THR A 30 24.61 -0.20 -14.12
CA THR A 30 24.53 0.26 -15.52
C THR A 30 23.14 0.08 -16.12
N GLY A 31 22.27 -0.72 -15.48
CA GLY A 31 20.89 -0.89 -15.89
C GLY A 31 20.10 -1.76 -14.93
N VAL A 32 18.80 -1.87 -15.22
CA VAL A 32 17.90 -2.81 -14.55
C VAL A 32 17.24 -3.69 -15.59
N LYS A 33 17.27 -4.99 -15.35
CA LYS A 33 16.49 -5.96 -16.11
C LYS A 33 15.05 -5.93 -15.62
N ILE A 34 14.13 -5.74 -16.56
CA ILE A 34 12.69 -5.65 -16.32
C ILE A 34 11.98 -6.81 -17.03
N LEU A 35 11.04 -7.44 -16.35
CA LEU A 35 10.11 -8.42 -16.90
C LEU A 35 8.75 -7.75 -17.14
N ASN A 36 8.27 -7.72 -18.38
CA ASN A 36 6.88 -7.37 -18.68
C ASN A 36 5.95 -8.51 -18.22
N LEU A 37 5.00 -8.21 -17.34
CA LEU A 37 4.16 -9.24 -16.72
C LEU A 37 3.08 -9.78 -17.67
N ASN A 38 2.67 -9.02 -18.68
CA ASN A 38 1.70 -9.47 -19.68
C ASN A 38 2.37 -10.34 -20.75
N THR A 39 3.50 -9.87 -21.30
CA THR A 39 4.16 -10.56 -22.43
C THR A 39 5.20 -11.57 -21.99
N ARG A 40 5.57 -11.60 -20.71
CA ARG A 40 6.66 -12.41 -20.14
C ARG A 40 8.03 -12.18 -20.81
N LYS A 41 8.23 -11.02 -21.43
CA LYS A 41 9.50 -10.66 -22.10
C LYS A 41 10.38 -9.86 -21.16
N GLU A 42 11.66 -10.18 -21.15
CA GLU A 42 12.69 -9.42 -20.44
C GLU A 42 13.36 -8.39 -21.36
N TYR A 43 13.72 -7.24 -20.80
CA TYR A 43 14.56 -6.24 -21.46
C TYR A 43 15.30 -5.41 -20.41
N ILE A 44 16.36 -4.71 -20.83
CA ILE A 44 17.19 -3.89 -19.96
C ILE A 44 16.83 -2.42 -20.15
N ILE A 45 16.64 -1.70 -19.05
CA ILE A 45 16.57 -0.24 -19.04
C ILE A 45 17.93 0.29 -18.57
N PRO A 46 18.68 1.01 -19.41
CA PRO A 46 19.94 1.63 -19.00
C PRO A 46 19.70 2.69 -17.92
N CYS A 47 20.45 2.61 -16.82
CA CYS A 47 20.41 3.59 -15.75
C CYS A 47 21.69 3.52 -14.90
N THR A 48 22.15 4.68 -14.43
CA THR A 48 23.32 4.77 -13.53
C THR A 48 22.94 4.91 -12.06
N ASN A 49 21.68 5.26 -11.79
CA ASN A 49 21.15 5.49 -10.46
C ASN A 49 19.83 4.73 -10.31
N LEU A 50 19.65 4.06 -9.19
CA LEU A 50 18.45 3.29 -8.87
C LEU A 50 17.85 3.78 -7.56
N VAL A 51 16.56 4.13 -7.59
CA VAL A 51 15.79 4.48 -6.40
C VAL A 51 14.71 3.42 -6.22
N VAL A 52 14.70 2.76 -5.05
CA VAL A 52 13.72 1.72 -4.72
C VAL A 52 12.61 2.33 -3.87
N CYS A 53 11.38 2.34 -4.40
CA CYS A 53 10.20 2.93 -3.75
C CYS A 53 9.04 1.94 -3.67
N THR A 54 9.28 0.70 -3.25
CA THR A 54 8.26 -0.38 -3.27
C THR A 54 7.51 -0.56 -1.95
N GLY A 55 7.56 0.42 -1.04
CA GLY A 55 6.78 0.41 0.20
C GLY A 55 7.04 -0.84 1.05
N ALA A 56 5.99 -1.53 1.48
CA ALA A 56 6.11 -2.78 2.25
C ALA A 56 6.87 -3.90 1.49
N TRP A 57 6.92 -3.85 0.16
CA TRP A 57 7.66 -4.80 -0.68
C TRP A 57 9.17 -4.48 -0.78
N THR A 58 9.66 -3.42 -0.14
CA THR A 58 11.07 -3.01 -0.25
C THR A 58 12.04 -4.13 0.13
N PRO A 59 11.88 -4.88 1.25
CA PRO A 59 12.79 -5.98 1.57
C PRO A 59 12.83 -7.05 0.46
N HIS A 60 11.67 -7.45 -0.06
CA HIS A 60 11.56 -8.45 -1.13
C HIS A 60 12.19 -7.95 -2.43
N THR A 61 11.89 -6.70 -2.81
CA THR A 61 12.45 -6.07 -4.02
C THR A 61 13.97 -5.95 -3.94
N PHE A 62 14.49 -5.60 -2.76
CA PHE A 62 15.91 -5.45 -2.55
C PHE A 62 16.65 -6.78 -2.61
N ASN A 63 16.06 -7.85 -2.03
CA ASN A 63 16.59 -9.20 -2.13
C ASN A 63 16.60 -9.73 -3.57
N ASP A 64 15.54 -9.45 -4.35
CA ASP A 64 15.48 -9.83 -5.77
C ASP A 64 16.57 -9.10 -6.58
N LEU A 65 16.76 -7.80 -6.34
CA LEU A 65 17.72 -6.97 -7.09
C LEU A 65 19.17 -7.21 -6.68
N PHE A 66 19.42 -7.47 -5.40
CA PHE A 66 20.75 -7.60 -4.81
C PHE A 66 20.86 -8.89 -3.98
N PRO A 67 20.75 -10.08 -4.58
CA PRO A 67 20.61 -11.35 -3.86
C PRO A 67 21.80 -11.74 -2.97
N SER A 68 22.96 -11.14 -3.18
CA SER A 68 24.15 -11.34 -2.35
C SER A 68 24.20 -10.44 -1.11
N THR A 69 23.31 -9.46 -1.00
CA THR A 69 23.29 -8.53 0.13
C THR A 69 22.84 -9.23 1.41
N ARG A 70 23.41 -8.82 2.53
CA ARG A 70 22.95 -9.17 3.89
C ARG A 70 22.40 -7.95 4.63
N ALA A 71 22.26 -6.83 3.93
CA ALA A 71 21.80 -5.59 4.54
C ALA A 71 20.34 -5.76 5.02
N PRO A 72 20.07 -5.53 6.32
CA PRO A 72 18.71 -5.56 6.81
C PRO A 72 17.94 -4.34 6.28
N ILE A 73 16.77 -4.57 5.68
CA ILE A 73 15.84 -3.51 5.31
C ILE A 73 14.76 -3.44 6.40
N PRO A 74 14.74 -2.40 7.26
CA PRO A 74 13.87 -2.34 8.44
C PRO A 74 12.45 -1.87 8.07
N VAL A 75 11.81 -2.61 7.16
CA VAL A 75 10.44 -2.37 6.73
C VAL A 75 9.63 -3.64 6.98
N SER A 76 8.58 -3.54 7.78
CA SER A 76 7.68 -4.64 8.10
C SER A 76 6.25 -4.27 7.70
N PRO A 77 5.48 -5.20 7.11
CA PRO A 77 4.09 -4.95 6.78
C PRO A 77 3.23 -4.93 8.06
N LEU A 78 2.28 -4.01 8.12
CA LEU A 78 1.18 -4.03 9.08
C LEU A 78 -0.12 -3.99 8.29
N ALA A 79 -0.74 -5.15 8.10
CA ALA A 79 -2.00 -5.24 7.39
C ALA A 79 -3.14 -4.74 8.28
N GLY A 80 -4.20 -4.24 7.66
CA GLY A 80 -5.36 -3.74 8.38
C GLY A 80 -6.64 -3.83 7.58
N TYR A 81 -7.74 -4.01 8.30
CA TYR A 81 -9.08 -3.97 7.76
C TYR A 81 -9.65 -2.56 7.90
N SER A 82 -10.42 -2.15 6.89
CA SER A 82 -11.14 -0.88 6.93
C SER A 82 -12.51 -0.98 6.26
N LEU A 83 -13.42 -0.10 6.69
CA LEU A 83 -14.76 0.05 6.13
C LEU A 83 -14.96 1.50 5.72
N VAL A 84 -15.64 1.69 4.60
CA VAL A 84 -16.24 2.97 4.21
C VAL A 84 -17.73 2.74 4.04
N PHE A 85 -18.55 3.56 4.69
CA PHE A 85 -19.99 3.49 4.56
C PHE A 85 -20.64 4.88 4.60
N ARG A 86 -21.91 4.92 4.20
CA ARG A 86 -22.76 6.11 4.29
C ARG A 86 -23.87 5.88 5.27
N SER A 87 -24.15 6.91 6.07
CA SER A 87 -25.27 6.92 6.99
C SER A 87 -26.32 7.90 6.47
N PRO A 88 -27.61 7.54 6.41
CA PRO A 88 -28.69 8.48 6.11
C PRO A 88 -28.73 9.68 7.07
N ARG A 89 -28.10 9.54 8.25
CA ARG A 89 -28.01 10.58 9.28
C ARG A 89 -26.87 11.57 9.05
N TYR A 90 -25.86 11.20 8.26
CA TYR A 90 -24.68 12.03 7.99
C TYR A 90 -24.65 12.38 6.49
N THR A 91 -25.30 13.50 6.15
CA THR A 91 -25.40 13.99 4.77
C THR A 91 -24.41 15.11 4.51
N GLN A 92 -24.08 15.34 3.24
CA GLN A 92 -23.19 16.44 2.84
C GLN A 92 -23.75 17.83 3.21
N ALA A 93 -25.08 18.00 3.18
CA ALA A 93 -25.73 19.21 3.66
C ALA A 93 -25.47 19.41 5.16
N ARG A 94 -25.66 18.37 5.96
CA ARG A 94 -25.39 18.41 7.41
C ARG A 94 -23.92 18.61 7.74
N GLU A 95 -23.01 17.98 7.00
CA GLU A 95 -21.56 18.23 7.07
C GLU A 95 -21.23 19.73 6.91
N ARG A 96 -21.80 20.36 5.88
CA ARG A 96 -21.59 21.78 5.58
C ARG A 96 -22.24 22.69 6.62
N GLU A 97 -23.51 22.46 6.93
CA GLU A 97 -24.34 23.38 7.72
C GLU A 97 -24.10 23.25 9.23
N THR A 98 -24.03 22.02 9.74
CA THR A 98 -23.86 21.77 11.19
C THR A 98 -22.40 21.84 11.61
N TYR A 99 -21.50 21.30 10.78
CA TYR A 99 -20.11 21.13 11.16
C TYR A 99 -19.16 22.11 10.47
N GLY A 100 -19.66 22.97 9.58
CA GLY A 100 -18.85 23.94 8.84
C GLY A 100 -17.89 23.29 7.84
N GLY A 101 -18.22 22.11 7.32
CA GLY A 101 -17.35 21.34 6.42
C GLY A 101 -16.13 20.72 7.10
N ARG A 102 -16.13 20.61 8.44
CA ARG A 102 -15.02 20.00 9.20
C ARG A 102 -15.18 18.48 9.29
N SER A 103 -14.04 17.80 9.18
CA SER A 103 -13.91 16.38 9.51
C SER A 103 -13.67 16.18 11.01
N HIS A 104 -14.16 15.06 11.52
CA HIS A 104 -13.96 14.60 12.89
C HIS A 104 -13.25 13.26 12.88
N ALA A 105 -12.43 13.03 13.90
CA ALA A 105 -11.79 11.77 14.16
C ALA A 105 -12.11 11.35 15.60
N VAL A 106 -12.51 10.10 15.77
CA VAL A 106 -12.76 9.48 17.07
C VAL A 106 -11.84 8.26 17.17
N PHE A 107 -11.02 8.26 18.22
CA PHE A 107 -10.20 7.13 18.60
C PHE A 107 -10.79 6.58 19.88
N THR A 108 -11.17 5.30 19.88
CA THR A 108 -11.82 4.70 21.03
C THR A 108 -11.15 3.38 21.39
N THR A 109 -10.99 3.16 22.69
CA THR A 109 -10.74 1.83 23.22
C THR A 109 -12.11 1.21 23.48
N HIS A 110 -12.56 0.37 22.56
CA HIS A 110 -13.67 -0.53 22.87
C HIS A 110 -13.21 -1.42 24.05
N PRO A 111 -14.06 -1.80 25.04
CA PRO A 111 -13.64 -2.61 26.19
C PRO A 111 -12.68 -3.73 25.79
N VAL A 112 -11.70 -4.02 26.66
CA VAL A 112 -10.59 -4.99 26.40
C VAL A 112 -11.08 -6.29 25.77
N SER A 113 -12.30 -6.72 26.08
CA SER A 113 -13.02 -7.84 25.48
C SER A 113 -13.13 -7.83 23.95
N CYS A 114 -12.98 -6.68 23.28
CA CYS A 114 -13.14 -6.54 21.83
C CYS A 114 -11.83 -6.55 21.05
N GLY A 115 -10.68 -6.57 21.73
CA GLY A 115 -9.40 -6.95 21.13
C GLY A 115 -8.73 -5.94 20.20
N PHE A 116 -9.34 -4.79 19.90
CA PHE A 116 -8.69 -3.69 19.15
C PHE A 116 -9.28 -2.32 19.50
N SER A 117 -8.61 -1.24 19.06
CA SER A 117 -9.06 0.15 19.24
C SER A 117 -9.51 0.74 17.90
N PRO A 118 -10.81 0.87 17.63
CA PRO A 118 -11.31 1.45 16.40
C PRO A 118 -10.91 2.91 16.21
N GLU A 119 -10.66 3.27 14.95
CA GLU A 119 -10.42 4.64 14.50
C GLU A 119 -11.52 5.03 13.51
N ILE A 120 -12.32 6.04 13.84
CA ILE A 120 -13.49 6.45 13.07
C ILE A 120 -13.32 7.88 12.57
N PHE A 121 -13.48 8.10 11.27
CA PHE A 121 -13.28 9.39 10.63
C PHE A 121 -14.49 9.78 9.80
N SER A 122 -14.96 11.01 9.98
CA SER A 122 -15.91 11.60 9.03
C SER A 122 -15.13 12.22 7.86
N ARG A 123 -15.39 11.74 6.65
CA ARG A 123 -14.74 12.19 5.41
C ARG A 123 -15.66 13.11 4.63
N HIS A 124 -15.05 13.97 3.82
CA HIS A 124 -15.78 14.90 2.97
C HIS A 124 -16.73 14.14 2.03
N GLY A 125 -17.96 14.63 1.91
CA GLY A 125 -18.98 14.01 1.04
C GLY A 125 -19.92 13.04 1.76
N GLY A 126 -19.94 13.05 3.10
CA GLY A 126 -20.84 12.21 3.90
C GLY A 126 -20.37 10.77 4.11
N ASP A 127 -19.12 10.46 3.78
CA ASP A 127 -18.54 9.12 4.01
C ASP A 127 -18.02 9.00 5.44
N ILE A 128 -18.18 7.82 6.03
CA ILE A 128 -17.62 7.45 7.33
C ILE A 128 -16.62 6.33 7.10
N TYR A 129 -15.40 6.51 7.60
CA TYR A 129 -14.32 5.52 7.52
C TYR A 129 -14.05 4.94 8.91
N ILE A 130 -13.97 3.61 9.00
CA ILE A 130 -13.62 2.89 10.22
C ILE A 130 -12.41 1.99 9.95
N ALA A 131 -11.43 2.00 10.84
CA ALA A 131 -10.25 1.16 10.80
C ALA A 131 -9.75 0.82 12.22
N GLY A 132 -8.49 0.42 12.35
CA GLY A 132 -7.84 0.10 13.62
C GLY A 132 -7.73 -1.40 13.90
N LEU A 133 -8.38 -2.25 13.09
CA LEU A 133 -8.21 -3.71 13.16
C LEU A 133 -7.00 -4.12 12.30
N ASN A 134 -5.83 -4.12 12.92
CA ASN A 134 -4.55 -4.42 12.28
C ASN A 134 -3.98 -5.76 12.74
N SER A 135 -3.19 -6.41 11.89
CA SER A 135 -2.51 -7.67 12.19
C SER A 135 -1.11 -7.72 11.57
N TRP A 136 -0.15 -8.20 12.36
CA TRP A 136 1.21 -8.54 11.91
C TRP A 136 1.29 -9.94 11.28
N ASP A 137 0.25 -10.76 11.47
CA ASP A 137 0.24 -12.17 11.06
C ASP A 137 -0.23 -12.34 9.60
N ILE A 138 -0.85 -11.32 9.02
CA ILE A 138 -1.27 -11.35 7.61
C ILE A 138 -0.03 -11.12 6.74
N PRO A 139 0.37 -12.10 5.91
CA PRO A 139 1.55 -11.97 5.08
C PRO A 139 1.34 -10.93 3.99
N LEU A 140 2.41 -10.24 3.62
CA LEU A 140 2.40 -9.37 2.45
C LEU A 140 2.30 -10.25 1.18
N PRO A 141 1.27 -10.07 0.33
CA PRO A 141 1.15 -10.89 -0.87
C PRO A 141 2.24 -10.56 -1.88
N ALA A 142 2.54 -11.45 -2.83
CA ALA A 142 3.58 -11.20 -3.84
C ALA A 142 3.26 -10.00 -4.74
N ARG A 143 1.97 -9.72 -4.97
CA ARG A 143 1.47 -8.59 -5.76
C ARG A 143 0.37 -7.87 -4.99
N ALA A 144 0.28 -6.56 -5.17
CA ALA A 144 -0.78 -5.74 -4.56
C ALA A 144 -2.19 -6.17 -4.98
N GLU A 145 -2.35 -6.66 -6.21
CA GLU A 145 -3.63 -7.13 -6.75
C GLU A 145 -4.18 -8.34 -5.97
N ASP A 146 -3.29 -9.12 -5.33
CA ASP A 146 -3.65 -10.38 -4.67
C ASP A 146 -4.19 -10.14 -3.25
N THR A 147 -4.19 -8.89 -2.75
CA THR A 147 -4.65 -8.54 -1.39
C THR A 147 -6.11 -8.94 -1.14
N SER A 148 -6.98 -8.95 -2.16
CA SER A 148 -8.37 -9.38 -1.99
C SER A 148 -8.51 -10.84 -1.54
N SER A 149 -7.54 -11.69 -1.87
CA SER A 149 -7.52 -13.10 -1.45
C SER A 149 -7.20 -13.28 0.04
N LEU A 150 -6.65 -12.25 0.67
CA LEU A 150 -6.30 -12.23 2.10
C LEU A 150 -7.44 -11.74 2.99
N MET A 151 -8.58 -11.38 2.40
CA MET A 151 -9.71 -10.82 3.14
C MET A 151 -10.39 -11.90 3.99
N ASP A 152 -10.31 -11.79 5.31
CA ASP A 152 -11.04 -12.64 6.24
C ASP A 152 -12.43 -12.06 6.57
N LYS A 153 -13.47 -12.86 6.32
CA LYS A 153 -14.85 -12.49 6.63
C LYS A 153 -15.07 -12.28 8.13
N ALA A 154 -14.46 -13.08 8.99
CA ALA A 154 -14.61 -12.98 10.44
C ALA A 154 -14.00 -11.68 10.97
N GLU A 155 -12.83 -11.28 10.48
CA GLU A 155 -12.22 -9.99 10.83
C GLU A 155 -13.05 -8.81 10.30
N MET A 156 -13.58 -8.91 9.08
CA MET A 156 -14.51 -7.91 8.57
C MET A 156 -15.78 -7.80 9.40
N ASP A 157 -16.32 -8.90 9.90
CA ASP A 157 -17.51 -8.90 10.75
C ASP A 157 -17.22 -8.30 12.14
N LYS A 158 -16.02 -8.51 12.70
CA LYS A 158 -15.55 -7.79 13.90
C LYS A 158 -15.51 -6.27 13.68
N LEU A 159 -14.99 -5.83 12.53
CA LEU A 159 -14.93 -4.41 12.20
C LEU A 159 -16.32 -3.79 11.98
N LYS A 160 -17.28 -4.54 11.43
CA LYS A 160 -18.68 -4.09 11.29
C LYS A 160 -19.40 -3.95 12.63
N ALA A 161 -19.03 -4.75 13.63
CA ALA A 161 -19.69 -4.73 14.94
C ALA A 161 -19.48 -3.41 15.71
N VAL A 162 -18.50 -2.59 15.29
CA VAL A 162 -18.22 -1.27 15.89
C VAL A 162 -18.71 -0.09 15.03
N ALA A 163 -19.44 -0.37 13.93
CA ALA A 163 -19.93 0.61 12.96
C ALA A 163 -21.32 1.17 13.27
#